data_AF-A0A938E7V0-F1
#
_entry.id   AF-A0A938E7V0-F1
#
_cell.length_a   1.000
_cell.length_b   1.000
_cell.length_c   1.000
_cell.angle_alpha   90.00
_cell.angle_beta   90.00
_cell.angle_gamma   90.00
#
_symmetry.space_group_name_H-M   'P 1'
#
loop_
_entity.id
_entity.type
_entity.pdbx_description
1 polymer ?
#
loop_
_entity_poly.entity_id
_entity_poly.type
_entity_poly.pdbx_seq_one_letter_code
_entity_poly.pdbx_strand_id
1 'polypeptide(L)'
;MKNAQLYRRWLDDHGLADLRIQETKRGRVVQVQLPTPDERYLFPRKALTCLLPYFRVYWKAEARAGRNTVDPIWRPETWERVGDGFARFMRADQALDCLRAMHPNGDDAPALVRAIRMALGAWLVPLDDPMKDRRHIIDRRIEAIRLRVHEGRISWTRNARFFPDDLRASVLDGIDPVHTPENARAGLTRYLCEGWAIDDDGRLTSAPGATGWGPSVARIPYRLHDAPRRLMLGASLQARSVSLVETDRPLEPGGDLPDLPHGRTLWASFSTFGGWTHEDAIVLAESAARRLARREVRRVRVLVPSVAARVALEVDVTDRPVAVQHGQRLARAWLDAFALGLRRHDAEELGADDGWIELALPGASAPIDGEVRRVARQAVRSPRSREVITFEIERTPPVRVGDKLSTRHGIKGVVSRILPDDDMPLAGERRAEIIFGAARWGSSARPHRAQRPQSSRAPERSL
;
A
#
# COMPACT_ATOMS: atom_id res chain seq x y z
N MET A 1 -31.04 -14.53 24.14
CA MET A 1 -31.91 -13.42 23.71
C MET A 1 -31.29 -12.03 23.91
N LYS A 2 -30.88 -11.60 25.11
CA LYS A 2 -30.32 -10.24 25.35
C LYS A 2 -29.13 -9.84 24.46
N ASN A 3 -28.26 -10.78 24.07
CA ASN A 3 -27.08 -10.48 23.24
C ASN A 3 -27.41 -10.22 21.76
N ALA A 4 -28.46 -10.84 21.21
CA ALA A 4 -28.81 -10.65 19.80
C ALA A 4 -29.38 -9.24 19.54
N GLN A 5 -30.18 -8.72 20.48
CA GLN A 5 -30.69 -7.34 20.42
C GLN A 5 -29.58 -6.30 20.61
N LEU A 6 -28.60 -6.55 21.49
CA LEU A 6 -27.42 -5.70 21.65
C LEU A 6 -26.56 -5.63 20.38
N TYR A 7 -26.38 -6.77 19.70
CA TYR A 7 -25.64 -6.82 18.44
C TYR A 7 -26.40 -6.18 17.28
N ARG A 8 -27.72 -6.39 17.20
CA ARG A 8 -28.57 -5.77 16.17
C ARG A 8 -28.55 -4.24 16.31
N ARG A 9 -28.68 -3.73 17.54
CA ARG A 9 -28.56 -2.30 17.85
C ARG A 9 -27.17 -1.73 17.51
N TRP A 10 -26.11 -2.48 17.78
CA TRP A 10 -24.74 -2.08 17.40
C TRP A 10 -24.55 -2.03 15.88
N LEU A 11 -25.14 -2.97 15.12
CA LEU A 11 -25.09 -2.97 13.65
C LEU A 11 -25.89 -1.80 13.07
N ASP A 12 -27.06 -1.51 13.63
CA ASP A 12 -27.90 -0.36 13.24
C ASP A 12 -27.17 0.96 13.52
N ASP A 13 -26.56 1.10 14.71
CA ASP A 13 -25.79 2.29 15.11
C ASP A 13 -24.56 2.57 14.21
N HIS A 14 -24.11 1.58 13.43
CA HIS A 14 -22.93 1.66 12.57
C HIS A 14 -23.26 1.57 11.07
N GLY A 15 -24.53 1.64 10.68
CA GLY A 15 -24.96 1.66 9.28
C GLY A 15 -24.79 0.32 8.56
N LEU A 16 -24.84 -0.79 9.31
CA LEU A 16 -24.66 -2.17 8.83
C LEU A 16 -25.96 -2.98 8.94
N ALA A 17 -27.11 -2.30 8.86
CA ALA A 17 -28.44 -2.87 9.06
C ALA A 17 -28.84 -3.94 8.01
N ASP A 18 -28.18 -3.95 6.84
CA ASP A 18 -28.46 -4.90 5.75
C ASP A 18 -27.92 -6.32 6.03
N LEU A 19 -27.17 -6.51 7.11
CA LEU A 19 -26.72 -7.82 7.56
C LEU A 19 -27.88 -8.61 8.18
N ARG A 20 -28.53 -9.47 7.37
CA ARG A 20 -29.65 -10.30 7.81
C ARG A 20 -29.21 -11.37 8.80
N ILE A 21 -29.80 -11.32 10.00
CA ILE A 21 -29.65 -12.34 11.03
C ILE A 21 -30.78 -13.37 10.85
N GLN A 22 -30.46 -14.56 10.36
CA GLN A 22 -31.41 -15.68 10.29
C GLN A 22 -31.21 -16.63 11.48
N GLU A 23 -32.22 -16.79 12.33
CA GLU A 23 -32.18 -17.75 13.44
C GLU A 23 -32.73 -19.11 12.99
N THR A 24 -31.92 -20.17 13.07
CA THR A 24 -32.36 -21.54 12.85
C THR A 24 -32.69 -22.25 14.17
N LYS A 25 -33.67 -23.18 14.11
CA LYS A 25 -34.26 -23.87 15.29
C LYS A 25 -33.28 -24.70 16.12
N ARG A 26 -32.05 -24.95 15.65
CA ARG A 26 -30.98 -25.64 16.37
C ARG A 26 -29.80 -24.71 16.64
N GLY A 27 -30.06 -23.66 17.41
CA GLY A 27 -29.03 -22.96 18.18
C GLY A 27 -27.86 -22.38 17.37
N ARG A 28 -28.04 -21.13 16.94
CA ARG A 28 -26.98 -20.11 16.75
C ARG A 28 -25.97 -20.38 15.64
N VAL A 29 -26.42 -20.23 14.39
CA VAL A 29 -25.55 -19.79 13.30
C VAL A 29 -26.04 -18.41 12.87
N VAL A 30 -25.17 -17.40 12.96
CA VAL A 30 -25.40 -16.10 12.34
C VAL A 30 -24.66 -16.18 11.00
N GLN A 31 -25.40 -16.32 9.92
CA GLN A 31 -24.82 -16.28 8.59
C GLN A 31 -24.58 -14.80 8.25
N VAL A 32 -23.35 -14.34 8.48
CA VAL A 32 -22.92 -12.99 8.11
C VAL A 32 -22.46 -13.05 6.66
N GLN A 33 -23.28 -12.53 5.76
CA GLN A 33 -22.83 -12.27 4.40
C GLN A 33 -21.79 -11.15 4.50
N LEU A 34 -20.52 -11.46 4.23
CA LEU A 34 -19.45 -10.47 4.22
C LEU A 34 -19.88 -9.30 3.34
N PRO A 35 -19.58 -8.04 3.72
CA PRO A 35 -19.81 -6.94 2.81
C PRO A 35 -19.11 -7.29 1.52
N THR A 36 -19.88 -7.28 0.42
CA THR A 36 -19.31 -7.36 -0.90
C THR A 36 -18.23 -6.28 -0.94
N PRO A 37 -17.00 -6.61 -1.37
CA PRO A 37 -15.98 -5.60 -1.58
C PRO A 37 -16.64 -4.42 -2.32
N ASP A 38 -16.35 -3.18 -1.93
CA ASP A 38 -16.93 -2.07 -2.68
C ASP A 38 -16.59 -2.22 -4.17
N GLU A 39 -17.18 -1.43 -5.07
CA GLU A 39 -16.86 -1.48 -6.50
C GLU A 39 -15.34 -1.30 -6.79
N ARG A 40 -14.60 -0.90 -5.76
CA ARG A 40 -13.15 -0.83 -5.69
C ARG A 40 -12.58 -1.93 -4.79
N TYR A 41 -13.08 -3.16 -4.83
CA TYR A 41 -12.66 -4.35 -4.06
C TYR A 41 -11.90 -4.10 -2.73
N LEU A 42 -12.27 -3.08 -1.96
CA LEU A 42 -11.56 -2.64 -0.77
C LEU A 42 -12.45 -2.88 0.43
N PHE A 43 -11.89 -3.53 1.45
CA PHE A 43 -12.47 -3.50 2.77
C PHE A 43 -12.13 -2.15 3.43
N PRO A 44 -13.12 -1.38 3.95
CA PRO A 44 -12.87 -0.06 4.53
C PRO A 44 -11.79 -0.07 5.63
N ARG A 45 -11.09 1.05 5.88
CA ARG A 45 -10.11 1.19 6.99
C ARG A 45 -10.72 0.88 8.38
N LYS A 46 -12.05 1.05 8.51
CA LYS A 46 -12.83 0.58 9.68
C LYS A 46 -13.05 -0.93 9.71
N ALA A 47 -13.11 -1.63 8.57
CA ALA A 47 -13.18 -3.09 8.49
C ALA A 47 -11.92 -3.78 9.03
N LEU A 48 -10.73 -3.16 8.93
CA LEU A 48 -9.50 -3.64 9.57
C LEU A 48 -9.56 -3.61 11.10
N THR A 49 -10.28 -2.64 11.69
CA THR A 49 -10.64 -2.64 13.13
C THR A 49 -11.85 -3.54 13.45
N CYS A 50 -12.69 -3.85 12.48
CA CYS A 50 -13.83 -4.78 12.61
C CYS A 50 -13.49 -6.24 12.28
N LEU A 51 -12.22 -6.57 12.00
CA LEU A 51 -11.78 -7.97 12.00
C LEU A 51 -11.73 -8.53 13.44
N LEU A 52 -11.50 -7.68 14.45
CA LEU A 52 -11.46 -8.04 15.89
C LEU A 52 -12.73 -8.78 16.39
N PRO A 53 -13.97 -8.39 16.01
CA PRO A 53 -15.17 -9.17 16.28
C PRO A 53 -15.25 -10.51 15.52
N TYR A 54 -14.70 -10.60 14.29
CA TYR A 54 -14.61 -11.86 13.53
C TYR A 54 -13.72 -12.89 14.24
N PHE A 55 -12.65 -12.44 14.91
CA PHE A 55 -11.81 -13.30 15.75
C PHE A 55 -12.56 -13.88 16.97
N ARG A 56 -13.57 -13.18 17.49
CA ARG A 56 -14.30 -13.62 18.70
C ARG A 56 -15.46 -14.58 18.39
N VAL A 57 -16.01 -14.52 17.17
CA VAL A 57 -17.08 -15.41 16.71
C VAL A 57 -16.53 -16.77 16.29
N TYR A 58 -15.40 -16.81 15.57
CA TYR A 58 -14.71 -18.07 15.23
C TYR A 58 -14.23 -18.82 16.48
N TRP A 59 -13.69 -18.11 17.48
CA TRP A 59 -13.23 -18.69 18.74
C TRP A 59 -14.31 -19.45 19.51
N LYS A 60 -15.56 -18.95 19.51
CA LYS A 60 -16.66 -19.58 20.24
C LYS A 60 -17.36 -20.69 19.46
N ALA A 61 -17.15 -20.76 18.13
CA ALA A 61 -17.70 -21.82 17.30
C ALA A 61 -16.85 -23.11 17.44
N GLU A 62 -15.52 -23.00 17.50
CA GLU A 62 -14.63 -24.17 17.61
C GLU A 62 -14.46 -24.67 19.05
N ALA A 63 -14.44 -23.79 20.06
CA ALA A 63 -14.29 -24.20 21.47
C ALA A 63 -15.50 -24.96 22.05
N ARG A 64 -16.59 -25.15 21.29
CA ARG A 64 -17.76 -25.96 21.67
C ARG A 64 -17.90 -27.26 20.91
N ALA A 65 -17.10 -27.49 19.87
CA ALA A 65 -16.97 -28.80 19.26
C ALA A 65 -15.94 -29.59 20.10
N GLY A 66 -16.43 -30.44 20.99
CA GLY A 66 -15.58 -31.30 21.80
C GLY A 66 -14.60 -32.10 20.93
N ARG A 67 -13.36 -32.17 21.43
CA ARG A 67 -12.12 -32.72 20.82
C ARG A 67 -11.31 -31.68 20.04
N ASN A 68 -10.18 -31.32 20.65
CA ASN A 68 -9.02 -30.62 20.10
C ASN A 68 -8.43 -31.33 18.87
N THR A 69 -9.16 -31.34 17.76
CA THR A 69 -8.64 -31.70 16.43
C THR A 69 -9.39 -30.85 15.42
N VAL A 70 -9.14 -29.54 15.42
CA VAL A 70 -9.13 -28.84 14.14
C VAL A 70 -7.93 -29.43 13.44
N ASP A 71 -8.16 -30.24 12.41
CA ASP A 71 -7.07 -30.74 11.60
C ASP A 71 -6.27 -29.51 11.17
N PRO A 72 -4.97 -29.45 11.49
CA PRO A 72 -4.17 -28.31 11.11
C PRO A 72 -4.32 -28.12 9.59
N ILE A 73 -4.62 -26.90 9.13
CA ILE A 73 -4.73 -26.56 7.70
C ILE A 73 -3.37 -26.70 6.95
N TRP A 74 -2.38 -27.35 7.58
CA TRP A 74 -0.99 -27.41 7.16
C TRP A 74 -0.56 -28.87 7.07
N ARG A 75 -0.56 -29.36 5.84
CA ARG A 75 0.14 -30.59 5.43
C ARG A 75 1.66 -30.37 5.49
N PRO A 76 2.42 -31.06 6.37
CA PRO A 76 3.88 -30.89 6.48
C PRO A 76 4.64 -31.12 5.18
N GLU A 77 4.05 -31.85 4.24
CA GLU A 77 4.65 -32.20 2.96
C GLU A 77 4.82 -30.99 2.02
N THR A 78 4.10 -29.88 2.26
CA THR A 78 4.25 -28.62 1.51
C THR A 78 5.32 -27.69 2.11
N TRP A 79 6.05 -28.16 3.12
CA TRP A 79 7.05 -27.36 3.83
C TRP A 79 8.47 -27.81 3.49
N GLU A 80 9.34 -26.84 3.26
CA GLU A 80 10.76 -27.10 3.12
C GLU A 80 11.43 -27.10 4.50
N ARG A 81 12.17 -28.15 4.83
CA ARG A 81 12.89 -28.22 6.11
C ARG A 81 14.09 -27.29 6.08
N VAL A 82 14.16 -26.35 7.02
CA VAL A 82 15.23 -25.36 7.15
C VAL A 82 15.80 -25.40 8.56
N GLY A 83 16.95 -26.05 8.74
CA GLY A 83 17.61 -26.22 10.04
C GLY A 83 16.71 -26.95 11.06
N ASP A 84 16.48 -26.31 12.22
CA ASP A 84 15.58 -26.73 13.30
C ASP A 84 14.10 -26.37 13.06
N GLY A 85 13.73 -26.03 11.82
CA GLY A 85 12.38 -25.59 11.47
C GLY A 85 11.98 -25.87 10.04
N PHE A 86 10.94 -25.17 9.61
CA PHE A 86 10.30 -25.33 8.31
C PHE A 86 10.03 -23.97 7.68
N ALA A 87 10.16 -23.85 6.36
CA ALA A 87 9.84 -22.64 5.61
C ALA A 87 8.86 -22.95 4.47
N ARG A 88 7.97 -22.00 4.19
CA ARG A 88 7.11 -22.01 2.99
C ARG A 88 6.69 -20.60 2.60
N PHE A 89 6.26 -20.44 1.35
CA PHE A 89 5.57 -19.24 0.90
C PHE A 89 4.11 -19.24 1.38
N MET A 90 3.61 -18.08 1.81
CA MET A 90 2.23 -17.90 2.28
C MET A 90 1.61 -16.62 1.74
N ARG A 91 0.29 -16.68 1.52
CA ARG A 91 -0.59 -15.52 1.41
C ARG A 91 -0.81 -14.86 2.79
N ALA A 92 -1.37 -13.65 2.81
CA ALA A 92 -1.59 -12.88 4.04
C ALA A 92 -2.57 -13.59 5.01
N ASP A 93 -3.66 -14.11 4.45
CA ASP A 93 -4.71 -14.85 5.13
C ASP A 93 -4.17 -16.17 5.71
N GLN A 94 -3.41 -16.94 4.93
CA GLN A 94 -2.77 -18.18 5.41
C GLN A 94 -1.81 -17.92 6.58
N ALA A 95 -1.00 -16.86 6.50
CA ALA A 95 -0.11 -16.46 7.59
C ALA A 95 -0.91 -16.07 8.85
N LEU A 96 -2.06 -15.44 8.68
CA LEU A 96 -2.95 -15.07 9.78
C LEU A 96 -3.58 -16.31 10.45
N ASP A 97 -4.00 -17.29 9.65
CA ASP A 97 -4.52 -18.55 10.18
C ASP A 97 -3.43 -19.33 10.93
N CYS A 98 -2.18 -19.34 10.42
CA CYS A 98 -1.04 -19.89 11.17
C CYS A 98 -0.88 -19.20 12.53
N LEU A 99 -0.91 -17.87 12.58
CA LEU A 99 -0.80 -17.10 13.83
C LEU A 99 -1.90 -17.45 14.83
N ARG A 100 -3.13 -17.68 14.36
CA ARG A 100 -4.26 -18.09 15.20
C ARG A 100 -4.06 -19.47 15.80
N ALA A 101 -3.66 -20.45 14.99
CA ALA A 101 -3.44 -21.81 15.45
C ALA A 101 -2.28 -21.91 16.46
N MET A 102 -1.32 -20.98 16.41
CA MET A 102 -0.23 -20.88 17.41
C MET A 102 -0.67 -20.25 18.74
N HIS A 103 -1.84 -19.60 18.79
CA HIS A 103 -2.42 -19.01 20.01
C HIS A 103 -3.86 -19.53 20.25
N PRO A 104 -4.06 -20.86 20.43
CA PRO A 104 -5.38 -21.51 20.51
C PRO A 104 -6.06 -21.39 21.88
N ASN A 105 -5.37 -20.84 22.88
CA ASN A 105 -5.96 -20.40 24.16
C ASN A 105 -5.86 -18.87 24.25
N GLY A 106 -7.00 -18.19 24.27
CA GLY A 106 -7.16 -16.74 24.05
C GLY A 106 -6.73 -15.90 25.23
N ASP A 107 -5.92 -16.45 26.12
CA ASP A 107 -5.52 -15.87 27.39
C ASP A 107 -4.45 -14.78 27.23
N ASP A 108 -3.75 -14.74 26.07
CA ASP A 108 -2.83 -13.65 25.71
C ASP A 108 -3.26 -12.96 24.39
N ALA A 109 -4.49 -12.45 24.39
CA ALA A 109 -4.99 -11.57 23.33
C ALA A 109 -4.03 -10.40 23.00
N PRO A 110 -3.32 -9.79 23.97
CA PRO A 110 -2.28 -8.80 23.67
C PRO A 110 -1.11 -9.35 22.84
N ALA A 111 -0.62 -10.57 23.09
CA ALA A 111 0.44 -11.18 22.29
C ALA A 111 -0.03 -11.53 20.87
N LEU A 112 -1.23 -12.09 20.71
CA LEU A 112 -1.80 -12.34 19.37
C LEU A 112 -1.96 -11.02 18.60
N VAL A 113 -2.47 -9.96 19.24
CA VAL A 113 -2.60 -8.63 18.61
C VAL A 113 -1.25 -8.02 18.26
N ARG A 114 -0.22 -8.19 19.10
CA ARG A 114 1.17 -7.77 18.78
C ARG A 114 1.73 -8.55 17.59
N ALA A 115 1.57 -9.87 17.57
CA ALA A 115 2.03 -10.73 16.48
C ALA A 115 1.34 -10.41 15.15
N ILE A 116 0.02 -10.20 15.17
CA ILE A 116 -0.76 -9.74 14.02
C ILE A 116 -0.30 -8.35 13.57
N ARG A 117 -0.09 -7.40 14.48
CA ARG A 117 0.42 -6.06 14.13
C ARG A 117 1.82 -6.12 13.51
N MET A 118 2.70 -6.97 14.00
CA MET A 118 4.02 -7.18 13.41
C MET A 118 3.95 -7.85 12.03
N ALA A 119 3.06 -8.82 11.84
CA ALA A 119 2.87 -9.50 10.56
C ALA A 119 2.23 -8.57 9.51
N LEU A 120 1.10 -7.95 9.85
CA LEU A 120 0.32 -7.09 8.96
C LEU A 120 0.96 -5.72 8.75
N GLY A 121 1.53 -5.10 9.79
CA GLY A 121 2.18 -3.78 9.68
C GLY A 121 3.35 -3.74 8.68
N ALA A 122 3.92 -4.90 8.34
CA ALA A 122 4.99 -5.03 7.35
C ALA A 122 4.50 -5.54 5.96
N TRP A 123 3.21 -5.92 5.83
CA TRP A 123 2.52 -6.10 4.55
C TRP A 123 1.84 -4.79 4.12
N LEU A 124 1.40 -4.01 5.10
CA LEU A 124 0.84 -2.67 4.96
C LEU A 124 1.98 -1.65 4.83
N VAL A 125 2.53 -1.50 3.63
CA VAL A 125 3.17 -0.22 3.23
C VAL A 125 2.17 0.91 3.55
N PRO A 126 2.59 2.10 4.03
CA PRO A 126 1.66 3.13 4.51
C PRO A 126 0.53 3.37 3.51
N LEU A 127 -0.68 2.92 3.86
CA LEU A 127 -1.92 3.02 3.07
C LEU A 127 -2.51 4.43 3.13
N ASP A 128 -1.63 5.43 3.08
CA ASP A 128 -2.03 6.80 2.88
C ASP A 128 -1.74 7.16 1.41
N ASP A 129 -2.54 6.55 0.53
CA ASP A 129 -2.87 7.03 -0.83
C ASP A 129 -1.89 6.82 -2.01
N PRO A 130 -1.49 5.56 -2.33
CA PRO A 130 -1.26 5.17 -3.75
C PRO A 130 -1.69 3.74 -4.15
N MET A 131 -2.22 2.91 -3.24
CA MET A 131 -2.41 1.46 -3.49
C MET A 131 -3.83 1.06 -3.93
N LYS A 132 -4.79 2.00 -4.03
CA LYS A 132 -6.19 1.68 -4.36
C LYS A 132 -6.36 1.09 -5.77
N ASP A 133 -5.46 1.43 -6.69
CA ASP A 133 -5.51 1.01 -8.10
C ASP A 133 -4.60 -0.19 -8.40
N ARG A 134 -4.08 -0.89 -7.36
CA ARG A 134 -3.06 -1.95 -7.53
C ARG A 134 -3.35 -3.23 -6.77
N ARG A 135 -4.63 -3.51 -6.53
CA ARG A 135 -5.08 -4.71 -5.80
C ARG A 135 -4.52 -5.99 -6.38
N HIS A 136 -4.49 -6.12 -7.71
CA HIS A 136 -3.90 -7.27 -8.40
C HIS A 136 -2.42 -7.54 -8.03
N ILE A 137 -1.62 -6.52 -7.69
CA ILE A 137 -0.23 -6.70 -7.20
C ILE A 137 -0.22 -7.16 -5.74
N ILE A 138 -1.08 -6.58 -4.91
CA ILE A 138 -1.16 -6.90 -3.48
C ILE A 138 -1.67 -8.33 -3.28
N ASP A 139 -2.76 -8.68 -3.94
CA ASP A 139 -3.47 -9.95 -3.76
C ASP A 139 -2.63 -11.15 -4.22
N ARG A 140 -1.70 -10.92 -5.14
CA ARG A 140 -0.79 -11.94 -5.65
C ARG A 140 0.57 -11.96 -4.95
N ARG A 141 0.81 -11.07 -3.99
CA ARG A 141 2.07 -11.07 -3.22
C ARG A 141 2.09 -12.24 -2.24
N ILE A 142 3.21 -12.96 -2.24
CA ILE A 142 3.47 -14.08 -1.33
C ILE A 142 4.77 -13.86 -0.59
N GLU A 143 4.88 -14.44 0.60
CA GLU A 143 6.07 -14.31 1.42
C GLU A 143 6.50 -15.60 2.08
N ALA A 144 7.81 -15.85 2.06
CA ALA A 144 8.43 -16.91 2.82
C ALA A 144 8.39 -16.59 4.32
N ILE A 145 7.83 -17.53 5.07
CA ILE A 145 7.75 -17.53 6.53
C ILE A 145 8.44 -18.80 7.02
N ARG A 146 9.29 -18.65 8.06
CA ARG A 146 9.94 -19.78 8.73
C ARG A 146 9.27 -20.02 10.07
N LEU A 147 8.82 -21.24 10.31
CA LEU A 147 8.35 -21.74 11.59
C LEU A 147 9.41 -22.61 12.26
N ARG A 148 9.47 -22.60 13.58
CA ARG A 148 10.28 -23.49 14.41
C ARG A 148 9.43 -24.04 15.53
N VAL A 149 9.53 -25.34 15.78
CA VAL A 149 8.83 -26.02 16.87
C VAL A 149 9.88 -26.45 17.89
N HIS A 150 9.78 -25.95 19.11
CA HIS A 150 10.69 -26.30 20.20
C HIS A 150 9.89 -26.52 21.49
N GLU A 151 10.03 -27.69 22.12
CA GLU A 151 9.35 -28.06 23.37
C GLU A 151 7.82 -27.81 23.35
N GLY A 152 7.17 -28.12 22.23
CA GLY A 152 5.73 -27.90 22.05
C GLY A 152 5.32 -26.43 21.82
N ARG A 153 6.27 -25.50 21.72
CA ARG A 153 6.03 -24.09 21.36
C ARG A 153 6.44 -23.83 19.91
N ILE A 154 5.54 -23.24 19.14
CA ILE A 154 5.81 -22.82 17.76
C ILE A 154 6.21 -21.35 17.77
N SER A 155 7.37 -21.04 17.18
CA SER A 155 7.83 -19.68 16.91
C SER A 155 7.95 -19.46 15.42
N TRP A 156 7.84 -18.21 14.97
CA TRP A 156 7.94 -17.86 13.56
C TRP A 156 8.85 -16.67 13.32
N THR A 157 9.40 -16.56 12.12
CA THR A 157 10.20 -15.41 11.72
C THR A 157 10.10 -15.12 10.22
N ARG A 158 10.16 -13.83 9.89
CA ARG A 158 10.37 -13.30 8.53
C ARG A 158 11.79 -12.78 8.33
N ASN A 159 12.63 -12.83 9.36
CA ASN A 159 13.98 -12.30 9.28
C ASN A 159 14.77 -13.14 8.28
N ALA A 160 15.21 -12.48 7.21
CA ALA A 160 15.80 -13.11 6.05
C ALA A 160 17.06 -13.93 6.37
N ARG A 161 17.80 -13.58 7.43
CA ARG A 161 19.04 -14.27 7.83
C ARG A 161 18.83 -15.73 8.22
N PHE A 162 17.59 -16.14 8.48
CA PHE A 162 17.24 -17.48 8.91
C PHE A 162 16.74 -18.38 7.78
N PHE A 163 16.76 -17.91 6.53
CA PHE A 163 16.35 -18.68 5.36
C PHE A 163 17.59 -19.08 4.55
N PRO A 164 17.62 -20.30 3.99
CA PRO A 164 18.75 -20.78 3.22
C PRO A 164 18.78 -20.11 1.85
N ASP A 165 19.95 -20.09 1.21
CA ASP A 165 20.11 -19.48 -0.11
C ASP A 165 19.36 -20.28 -1.20
N ASP A 166 19.24 -21.61 -1.04
CA ASP A 166 18.52 -22.47 -1.99
C ASP A 166 17.04 -22.08 -2.11
N LEU A 167 16.36 -21.84 -0.99
CA LEU A 167 14.97 -21.35 -1.01
C LEU A 167 14.85 -19.99 -1.72
N ARG A 168 15.84 -19.11 -1.58
CA ARG A 168 15.85 -17.79 -2.25
C ARG A 168 16.04 -17.90 -3.76
N ALA A 169 16.87 -18.86 -4.17
CA ALA A 169 17.19 -19.17 -5.55
C ALA A 169 16.18 -20.10 -6.22
N SER A 170 15.26 -20.69 -5.44
CA SER A 170 14.26 -21.63 -5.94
C SER A 170 13.42 -21.02 -7.05
N VAL A 171 13.33 -21.75 -8.16
CA VAL A 171 12.38 -21.47 -9.25
C VAL A 171 11.22 -22.40 -9.03
N LEU A 172 10.10 -21.84 -8.61
CA LEU A 172 8.88 -22.58 -8.32
C LEU A 172 7.86 -22.25 -9.42
N ASP A 173 7.24 -23.29 -9.98
CA ASP A 173 6.17 -23.11 -10.96
C ASP A 173 5.06 -22.23 -10.37
N GLY A 174 4.57 -21.28 -11.15
CA GLY A 174 3.54 -20.35 -10.70
C GLY A 174 4.00 -19.22 -9.78
N ILE A 175 5.29 -19.12 -9.47
CA ILE A 175 5.88 -17.98 -8.77
C ILE A 175 6.74 -17.17 -9.74
N ASP A 176 6.57 -15.85 -9.72
CA ASP A 176 7.30 -14.93 -10.58
C ASP A 176 8.82 -15.04 -10.29
N PRO A 177 9.64 -15.43 -11.28
CA PRO A 177 11.07 -15.64 -11.08
C PRO A 177 11.84 -14.33 -10.88
N VAL A 178 11.26 -13.19 -11.30
CA VAL A 178 11.93 -11.91 -11.44
C VAL A 178 11.46 -10.91 -10.38
N HIS A 179 10.16 -10.75 -10.16
CA HIS A 179 9.63 -9.70 -9.29
C HIS A 179 9.86 -10.03 -7.80
N THR A 180 10.85 -9.37 -7.20
CA THR A 180 11.22 -9.50 -5.79
C THR A 180 11.86 -8.20 -5.30
N PRO A 181 11.83 -7.85 -4.01
CA PRO A 181 12.46 -6.62 -3.54
C PRO A 181 13.99 -6.67 -3.59
N GLU A 182 14.61 -5.54 -3.90
CA GLU A 182 16.07 -5.32 -3.82
C GLU A 182 16.54 -5.04 -2.38
N ASN A 183 16.23 -5.94 -1.45
CA ASN A 183 16.70 -5.83 -0.06
C ASN A 183 17.00 -7.22 0.52
N ALA A 184 17.21 -7.30 1.84
CA ALA A 184 17.49 -8.57 2.52
C ALA A 184 16.44 -9.67 2.24
N ARG A 185 15.22 -9.31 1.82
CA ARG A 185 14.11 -10.22 1.49
C ARG A 185 14.06 -10.62 0.01
N ALA A 186 15.06 -10.29 -0.79
CA ALA A 186 15.19 -10.81 -2.16
C ALA A 186 15.05 -12.35 -2.15
N GLY A 187 14.25 -12.91 -3.05
CA GLY A 187 13.95 -14.34 -3.03
C GLY A 187 12.78 -14.74 -2.12
N LEU A 188 12.61 -14.03 -1.00
CA LEU A 188 11.68 -14.40 0.07
C LEU A 188 10.35 -13.65 0.03
N THR A 189 10.28 -12.55 -0.72
CA THR A 189 9.01 -11.89 -1.06
C THR A 189 8.88 -11.94 -2.58
N ARG A 190 7.81 -12.57 -3.07
CA ARG A 190 7.58 -12.89 -4.48
C ARG A 190 6.12 -12.62 -4.84
N TYR A 191 5.76 -12.88 -6.09
CA TYR A 191 4.39 -12.73 -6.60
C TYR A 191 3.97 -13.99 -7.34
N LEU A 192 2.68 -14.33 -7.27
CA LEU A 192 2.11 -15.40 -8.09
C LEU A 192 2.02 -14.96 -9.55
N CYS A 193 2.32 -15.89 -10.45
CA CYS A 193 2.16 -15.69 -11.87
C CYS A 193 0.69 -15.50 -12.28
N GLU A 194 0.43 -14.85 -13.41
CA GLU A 194 -0.93 -14.67 -13.92
C GLU A 194 -1.63 -16.02 -14.13
N GLY A 195 -2.88 -16.15 -13.66
CA GLY A 195 -3.62 -17.41 -13.67
C GLY A 195 -3.22 -18.44 -12.59
N TRP A 196 -2.25 -18.14 -11.73
CA TRP A 196 -1.90 -18.99 -10.59
C TRP A 196 -2.52 -18.52 -9.27
N ALA A 197 -2.83 -19.48 -8.41
CA ALA A 197 -3.32 -19.28 -7.06
C ALA A 197 -2.61 -20.23 -6.09
N ILE A 198 -2.67 -19.91 -4.80
CA ILE A 198 -2.40 -20.87 -3.73
C ILE A 198 -3.78 -21.27 -3.19
N ASP A 199 -4.05 -22.55 -2.95
CA ASP A 199 -5.28 -23.00 -2.29
C ASP A 199 -5.19 -22.90 -0.76
N ASP A 200 -6.20 -23.35 -0.02
CA ASP A 200 -6.18 -23.27 1.46
C ASP A 200 -5.18 -24.25 2.09
N ASP A 201 -4.87 -25.35 1.39
CA ASP A 201 -3.85 -26.33 1.79
C ASP A 201 -2.40 -25.85 1.54
N GLY A 202 -2.23 -24.70 0.86
CA GLY A 202 -0.93 -24.15 0.53
C GLY A 202 -0.32 -24.70 -0.76
N ARG A 203 -1.09 -25.41 -1.59
CA ARG A 203 -0.64 -25.90 -2.89
C ARG A 203 -0.81 -24.84 -3.97
N LEU A 204 0.17 -24.77 -4.87
CA LEU A 204 0.09 -23.95 -6.07
C LEU A 204 -0.83 -24.62 -7.08
N THR A 205 -1.82 -23.88 -7.56
CA THR A 205 -2.80 -24.32 -8.56
C THR A 205 -2.84 -23.31 -9.70
N SER A 206 -3.07 -23.79 -10.93
CA SER A 206 -3.12 -22.96 -12.13
C SER A 206 -4.45 -23.11 -12.84
N ALA A 207 -5.01 -21.99 -13.28
CA ALA A 207 -6.12 -21.97 -14.23
C ALA A 207 -5.62 -22.27 -15.66
N PRO A 208 -6.49 -22.75 -16.57
CA PRO A 208 -6.15 -22.84 -18.00
C PRO A 208 -5.67 -21.50 -18.55
N GLY A 209 -4.54 -21.50 -19.28
CA GLY A 209 -3.94 -20.28 -19.83
C GLY A 209 -3.08 -19.49 -18.83
N ALA A 210 -2.77 -20.05 -17.65
CA ALA A 210 -1.84 -19.44 -16.71
C ALA A 210 -0.46 -19.18 -17.36
N THR A 211 0.16 -18.07 -16.98
CA THR A 211 1.44 -17.64 -17.54
C THR A 211 2.60 -17.95 -16.59
N GLY A 212 3.83 -17.78 -17.08
CA GLY A 212 5.05 -17.86 -16.27
C GLY A 212 5.50 -16.52 -15.66
N TRP A 213 4.66 -15.48 -15.72
CA TRP A 213 5.03 -14.12 -15.27
C TRP A 213 4.03 -13.58 -14.26
N GLY A 214 4.52 -12.90 -13.24
CA GLY A 214 3.68 -12.13 -12.34
C GLY A 214 3.08 -10.90 -13.02
N PRO A 215 2.07 -10.28 -12.40
CA PRO A 215 1.27 -9.22 -13.03
C PRO A 215 2.12 -8.06 -13.55
N SER A 216 3.08 -7.60 -12.76
CA SER A 216 3.91 -6.44 -13.11
C SER A 216 4.90 -6.75 -14.22
N VAL A 217 5.43 -7.98 -14.29
CA VAL A 217 6.37 -8.39 -15.35
C VAL A 217 5.63 -8.67 -16.65
N ALA A 218 4.44 -9.27 -16.58
CA ALA A 218 3.60 -9.53 -17.73
C ALA A 218 3.22 -8.24 -18.49
N ARG A 219 3.14 -7.10 -17.80
CA ARG A 219 2.85 -5.76 -18.36
C ARG A 219 4.02 -5.10 -19.08
N ILE A 220 5.21 -5.71 -19.05
CA ILE A 220 6.40 -5.17 -19.70
C ILE A 220 6.45 -5.74 -21.14
N PRO A 221 6.32 -4.88 -22.17
CA PRO A 221 6.48 -5.31 -23.55
C PRO A 221 7.94 -5.70 -23.80
N TYR A 222 8.21 -6.57 -24.78
CA TYR A 222 9.57 -6.98 -25.14
C TYR A 222 10.45 -7.45 -23.96
N ARG A 223 9.84 -7.91 -22.86
CA ARG A 223 10.51 -8.31 -21.60
C ARG A 223 11.66 -9.30 -21.76
N LEU A 224 11.64 -10.13 -22.80
CA LEU A 224 12.72 -11.09 -23.09
C LEU A 224 14.00 -10.42 -23.61
N HIS A 225 13.94 -9.14 -23.96
CA HIS A 225 15.08 -8.32 -24.36
C HIS A 225 15.69 -7.54 -23.20
N ASP A 226 15.06 -7.55 -22.01
CA ASP A 226 15.58 -6.91 -20.82
C ASP A 226 16.41 -7.89 -19.98
N ALA A 227 17.50 -7.41 -19.39
CA ALA A 227 18.21 -8.16 -18.37
C ALA A 227 17.31 -8.40 -17.14
N PRO A 228 17.35 -9.57 -16.47
CA PRO A 228 16.44 -9.90 -15.36
C PRO A 228 16.38 -8.83 -14.24
N ARG A 229 17.52 -8.20 -13.91
CA ARG A 229 17.57 -7.12 -12.91
C ARG A 229 16.81 -5.86 -13.37
N ARG A 230 16.85 -5.53 -14.65
CA ARG A 230 16.10 -4.39 -15.22
C ARG A 230 14.61 -4.68 -15.26
N LEU A 231 14.25 -5.92 -15.59
CA LEU A 231 12.88 -6.37 -15.58
C LEU A 231 12.28 -6.33 -14.16
N MET A 232 13.03 -6.78 -13.15
CA MET A 232 12.66 -6.67 -11.73
C MET A 232 12.46 -5.22 -11.29
N LEU A 233 13.38 -4.33 -11.71
CA LEU A 233 13.28 -2.89 -11.41
C LEU A 233 12.03 -2.28 -12.08
N GLY A 234 11.77 -2.61 -13.34
CA GLY A 234 10.58 -2.20 -14.08
C GLY A 234 9.28 -2.65 -13.41
N ALA A 235 9.22 -3.91 -12.99
CA ALA A 235 8.10 -4.46 -12.24
C ALA A 235 7.89 -3.74 -10.90
N SER A 236 8.98 -3.51 -10.15
CA SER A 236 8.95 -2.83 -8.86
C SER A 236 8.53 -1.36 -8.96
N LEU A 237 8.92 -0.67 -10.04
CA LEU A 237 8.57 0.74 -10.26
C LEU A 237 7.10 0.91 -10.64
N GLN A 238 6.51 -0.04 -11.37
CA GLN A 238 5.06 -0.04 -11.63
C GLN A 238 4.25 -0.09 -10.32
N ALA A 239 4.72 -0.85 -9.32
CA ALA A 239 4.07 -0.88 -8.00
C ALA A 239 4.15 0.47 -7.26
N ARG A 240 5.00 1.40 -7.69
CA ARG A 240 5.25 2.73 -7.08
C ARG A 240 4.78 3.91 -7.93
N SER A 241 4.09 3.69 -9.05
CA SER A 241 3.56 4.79 -9.84
C SER A 241 2.58 5.65 -9.02
N VAL A 242 2.24 6.83 -9.52
CA VAL A 242 1.25 7.71 -8.89
C VAL A 242 0.12 7.93 -9.90
N SER A 243 -1.11 8.01 -9.43
CA SER A 243 -2.27 8.24 -10.29
C SER A 243 -2.20 9.65 -10.87
N LEU A 244 -2.11 9.74 -12.19
CA LEU A 244 -2.16 10.99 -12.94
C LEU A 244 -3.61 11.45 -13.10
N VAL A 245 -3.80 12.73 -13.40
CA VAL A 245 -5.15 13.24 -13.72
C VAL A 245 -5.67 12.62 -15.02
N GLU A 246 -4.79 12.50 -16.01
CA GLU A 246 -5.05 11.83 -17.27
C GLU A 246 -4.02 10.75 -17.52
N THR A 247 -4.45 9.65 -18.14
CA THR A 247 -3.57 8.54 -18.53
C THR A 247 -3.92 8.09 -19.93
N ASP A 248 -2.91 7.69 -20.69
CA ASP A 248 -3.09 7.12 -22.02
C ASP A 248 -2.94 5.61 -21.99
N ARG A 249 -3.62 4.91 -22.90
CA ARG A 249 -3.28 3.51 -23.17
C ARG A 249 -1.85 3.47 -23.76
N PRO A 250 -0.92 2.70 -23.16
CA PRO A 250 0.39 2.50 -23.74
C PRO A 250 0.26 1.96 -25.17
N LEU A 251 1.09 2.48 -26.09
CA LEU A 251 1.15 1.99 -27.47
C LEU A 251 1.41 0.48 -27.53
N GLU A 252 2.31 0.01 -26.64
CA GLU A 252 2.66 -1.40 -26.51
C GLU A 252 2.25 -1.92 -25.12
N PRO A 253 1.08 -2.56 -24.96
CA PRO A 253 0.56 -2.91 -23.64
C PRO A 253 1.33 -4.05 -22.94
N GLY A 254 2.08 -4.87 -23.69
CA GLY A 254 2.85 -6.01 -23.16
C GLY A 254 2.04 -7.31 -22.98
N GLY A 255 0.75 -7.28 -23.35
CA GLY A 255 -0.21 -8.38 -23.30
C GLY A 255 -1.64 -7.84 -23.25
N ASP A 256 -2.63 -8.74 -23.24
CA ASP A 256 -4.04 -8.38 -23.02
C ASP A 256 -4.36 -8.42 -21.51
N LEU A 257 -3.82 -7.43 -20.79
CA LEU A 257 -3.97 -7.35 -19.34
C LEU A 257 -4.99 -6.26 -18.98
N PRO A 258 -6.01 -6.60 -18.17
CA PRO A 258 -6.91 -5.58 -17.64
C PRO A 258 -6.10 -4.61 -16.75
N ASP A 259 -6.50 -3.34 -16.74
CA ASP A 259 -5.99 -2.32 -15.83
C ASP A 259 -4.48 -2.02 -15.99
N LEU A 260 -4.10 -1.49 -17.16
CA LEU A 260 -2.71 -1.15 -17.50
C LEU A 260 -2.11 -0.07 -16.58
N PRO A 261 -0.78 -0.06 -16.38
CA PRO A 261 -0.13 0.91 -15.50
C PRO A 261 -0.43 2.36 -15.89
N HIS A 262 -0.84 3.16 -14.91
CA HIS A 262 -1.08 4.59 -15.07
C HIS A 262 0.19 5.32 -15.55
N GLY A 263 0.06 6.03 -16.67
CA GLY A 263 1.14 6.81 -17.27
C GLY A 263 0.68 7.54 -18.52
N ARG A 264 1.62 8.24 -19.17
CA ARG A 264 1.40 8.94 -20.45
C ARG A 264 2.44 8.50 -21.45
N THR A 265 2.07 8.48 -22.71
CA THR A 265 3.01 8.25 -23.81
C THR A 265 3.62 9.59 -24.20
N LEU A 266 4.95 9.66 -24.15
CA LEU A 266 5.74 10.85 -24.48
C LEU A 266 6.72 10.56 -25.60
N TRP A 267 6.98 11.57 -26.43
CA TRP A 267 8.03 11.51 -27.45
C TRP A 267 9.41 11.60 -26.80
N ALA A 268 10.16 10.50 -26.81
CA ALA A 268 11.43 10.39 -26.10
C ALA A 268 12.64 10.54 -27.05
N SER A 269 13.66 11.25 -26.60
CA SER A 269 14.99 11.29 -27.21
C SER A 269 16.04 10.69 -26.29
N PHE A 270 17.01 9.97 -26.86
CA PHE A 270 18.15 9.40 -26.14
C PHE A 270 19.43 10.11 -26.59
N SER A 271 19.86 11.11 -25.82
CA SER A 271 21.02 11.93 -26.15
C SER A 271 21.63 12.58 -24.90
N THR A 272 22.87 13.03 -25.02
CA THR A 272 23.46 13.96 -24.06
C THR A 272 22.98 15.37 -24.39
N PHE A 273 22.45 16.10 -23.42
CA PHE A 273 21.86 17.41 -23.66
C PHE A 273 22.22 18.39 -22.56
N GLY A 274 22.99 19.43 -22.90
CA GLY A 274 23.33 20.56 -22.02
C GLY A 274 23.98 20.20 -20.68
N GLY A 275 24.55 18.99 -20.53
CA GLY A 275 25.00 18.45 -19.23
C GLY A 275 23.86 18.08 -18.27
N TRP A 276 22.60 18.40 -18.61
CA TRP A 276 21.42 18.15 -17.78
C TRP A 276 20.95 16.70 -17.83
N THR A 277 21.43 15.90 -18.77
CA THR A 277 21.17 14.45 -18.83
C THR A 277 22.33 13.60 -18.27
N HIS A 278 23.16 14.18 -17.41
CA HIS A 278 24.24 13.47 -16.72
C HIS A 278 23.70 12.29 -15.88
N GLU A 279 24.34 11.13 -15.99
CA GLU A 279 23.92 9.87 -15.35
C GLU A 279 22.41 9.59 -15.46
N ASP A 280 21.72 9.65 -14.32
CA ASP A 280 20.30 9.35 -14.15
C ASP A 280 19.39 10.59 -14.17
N ALA A 281 19.90 11.73 -14.64
CA ALA A 281 19.10 12.94 -14.86
C ALA A 281 18.27 12.87 -16.15
N ILE A 282 17.11 13.53 -16.14
CA ILE A 282 16.13 13.61 -17.24
C ILE A 282 15.79 15.08 -17.49
N VAL A 283 15.70 15.46 -18.76
CA VAL A 283 15.15 16.76 -19.18
C VAL A 283 13.73 16.55 -19.70
N LEU A 284 12.82 17.44 -19.33
CA LEU A 284 11.40 17.35 -19.65
C LEU A 284 10.90 18.65 -20.30
N ALA A 285 10.03 18.54 -21.29
CA ALA A 285 9.32 19.68 -21.85
C ALA A 285 8.26 20.21 -20.86
N GLU A 286 7.97 21.50 -20.91
CA GLU A 286 6.98 22.13 -20.03
C GLU A 286 5.56 21.58 -20.25
N SER A 287 5.16 21.37 -21.51
CA SER A 287 3.89 20.70 -21.84
C SER A 287 3.82 19.27 -21.29
N ALA A 288 4.91 18.51 -21.40
CA ALA A 288 4.99 17.16 -20.87
C ALA A 288 4.89 17.15 -19.33
N ALA A 289 5.52 18.10 -18.65
CA ALA A 289 5.41 18.26 -17.20
C ALA A 289 3.97 18.53 -16.74
N ARG A 290 3.21 19.34 -17.51
CA ARG A 290 1.77 19.58 -17.29
C ARG A 290 0.93 18.33 -17.57
N ARG A 291 1.20 17.61 -18.66
CA ARG A 291 0.48 16.37 -19.03
C ARG A 291 0.69 15.24 -18.01
N LEU A 292 1.80 15.26 -17.29
CA LEU A 292 2.12 14.33 -16.20
C LEU A 292 1.64 14.84 -14.82
N ALA A 293 0.75 15.84 -14.77
CA ALA A 293 0.21 16.32 -13.51
C ALA A 293 -0.53 15.22 -12.76
N ARG A 294 -0.33 15.19 -11.44
CA ARG A 294 -0.96 14.22 -10.55
C ARG A 294 -2.04 14.88 -9.71
N ARG A 295 -3.06 14.11 -9.36
CA ARG A 295 -4.06 14.53 -8.38
C ARG A 295 -3.49 14.31 -6.98
N GLU A 296 -3.28 15.38 -6.22
CA GLU A 296 -2.86 15.31 -4.83
C GLU A 296 -4.03 15.71 -3.93
N VAL A 297 -4.53 14.76 -3.12
CA VAL A 297 -5.56 15.02 -2.10
C VAL A 297 -4.93 14.93 -0.72
N ARG A 298 -5.04 15.99 0.06
CA ARG A 298 -4.61 16.06 1.46
C ARG A 298 -5.82 16.15 2.37
N ARG A 299 -5.93 15.18 3.27
CA ARG A 299 -6.96 15.16 4.31
C ARG A 299 -6.42 15.79 5.59
N VAL A 300 -6.92 16.96 5.92
CA VAL A 300 -6.61 17.64 7.18
C VAL A 300 -7.70 17.30 8.18
N ARG A 301 -7.32 16.71 9.32
CA ARG A 301 -8.25 16.32 10.37
C ARG A 301 -8.04 17.22 11.58
N VAL A 302 -9.01 18.09 11.84
CA VAL A 302 -9.03 19.00 12.98
C VAL A 302 -9.86 18.36 14.08
N LEU A 303 -9.22 18.07 15.21
CA LEU A 303 -9.91 17.57 16.40
C LEU A 303 -10.50 18.75 17.16
N VAL A 304 -11.81 18.76 17.35
CA VAL A 304 -12.49 19.78 18.15
C VAL A 304 -12.52 19.33 19.61
N PRO A 305 -11.90 20.08 20.54
CA PRO A 305 -11.93 19.74 21.96
C PRO A 305 -13.35 19.61 22.51
N SER A 306 -13.57 18.69 23.45
CA SER A 306 -14.90 18.53 24.08
C SER A 306 -15.38 19.80 24.80
N VAL A 307 -14.44 20.60 25.29
CA VAL A 307 -14.68 21.88 25.97
C VAL A 307 -15.01 23.03 25.03
N ALA A 308 -14.85 22.85 23.71
CA ALA A 308 -15.16 23.89 22.74
C ALA A 308 -16.67 24.14 22.67
N ALA A 309 -17.10 25.28 23.18
CA ALA A 309 -18.49 25.72 23.20
C ALA A 309 -18.96 26.16 21.81
N ARG A 310 -18.09 26.82 21.03
CA ARG A 310 -18.37 27.26 19.65
C ARG A 310 -17.27 26.83 18.69
N VAL A 311 -17.63 26.56 17.44
CA VAL A 311 -16.71 26.22 16.35
C VAL A 311 -17.18 26.90 15.09
N ALA A 312 -16.28 27.61 14.41
CA ALA A 312 -16.52 28.22 13.12
C ALA A 312 -15.54 27.65 12.09
N LEU A 313 -16.06 27.43 10.89
CA LEU A 313 -15.25 27.10 9.73
C LEU A 313 -14.84 28.42 9.08
N GLU A 314 -13.53 28.65 8.96
CA GLU A 314 -12.99 29.77 8.18
C GLU A 314 -13.07 29.47 6.67
N VAL A 315 -13.07 28.18 6.34
CA VAL A 315 -13.28 27.68 5.00
C VAL A 315 -14.38 26.64 5.04
N ASP A 316 -15.48 26.87 4.33
CA ASP A 316 -16.55 25.88 4.18
C ASP A 316 -16.91 25.74 2.70
N VAL A 317 -17.34 24.55 2.31
CA VAL A 317 -17.70 24.22 0.92
C VAL A 317 -19.20 24.00 0.87
N THR A 318 -19.93 24.99 0.36
CA THR A 318 -21.36 24.87 0.08
C THR A 318 -21.59 24.40 -1.36
N ASP A 319 -21.23 25.23 -2.34
CA ASP A 319 -21.53 24.97 -3.75
C ASP A 319 -20.30 24.81 -4.64
N ARG A 320 -19.17 25.43 -4.27
CA ARG A 320 -17.95 25.46 -5.08
C ARG A 320 -16.70 25.21 -4.23
N PRO A 321 -15.66 24.60 -4.82
CA PRO A 321 -14.39 24.46 -4.14
C PRO A 321 -13.81 25.83 -3.74
N VAL A 322 -13.19 25.91 -2.56
CA VAL A 322 -12.63 27.16 -2.04
C VAL A 322 -11.10 27.09 -2.09
N ALA A 323 -10.48 28.04 -2.78
CA ALA A 323 -9.03 28.13 -2.84
C ALA A 323 -8.45 28.48 -1.47
N VAL A 324 -7.37 27.78 -1.08
CA VAL A 324 -6.63 28.01 0.16
C VAL A 324 -5.14 28.07 -0.11
N GLN A 325 -4.44 28.91 0.67
CA GLN A 325 -2.99 29.02 0.67
C GLN A 325 -2.37 28.22 1.82
N HIS A 326 -1.15 27.74 1.65
CA HIS A 326 -0.38 27.11 2.71
C HIS A 326 -0.33 28.01 3.96
N GLY A 327 -0.68 27.43 5.11
CA GLY A 327 -0.75 28.15 6.39
C GLY A 327 -2.08 28.85 6.66
N GLN A 328 -2.97 28.99 5.67
CA GLN A 328 -4.28 29.60 5.87
C GLN A 328 -5.10 28.80 6.89
N ARG A 329 -5.69 29.51 7.86
CA ARG A 329 -6.51 28.92 8.92
C ARG A 329 -7.83 28.39 8.33
N LEU A 330 -8.20 27.18 8.73
CA LEU A 330 -9.35 26.43 8.22
C LEU A 330 -10.55 26.44 9.17
N ALA A 331 -10.29 26.46 10.48
CA ALA A 331 -11.32 26.47 11.51
C ALA A 331 -10.83 27.18 12.78
N ARG A 332 -11.79 27.67 13.56
CA ARG A 332 -11.61 28.25 14.89
C ARG A 332 -12.56 27.61 15.87
N ALA A 333 -12.16 27.59 17.14
CA ALA A 333 -13.02 27.16 18.22
C ALA A 333 -12.88 28.12 19.39
N TRP A 334 -13.94 28.24 20.18
CA TRP A 334 -13.95 29.07 21.37
C TRP A 334 -14.50 28.30 22.55
N LEU A 335 -14.00 28.71 23.72
CA LEU A 335 -14.48 28.31 25.02
C LEU A 335 -15.27 29.46 25.63
N ASP A 336 -16.36 29.12 26.32
CA ASP A 336 -17.13 30.06 27.13
C ASP A 336 -16.55 30.07 28.55
N ALA A 337 -15.85 31.16 28.89
CA ALA A 337 -15.18 31.33 30.17
C ALA A 337 -16.17 31.34 31.34
N PHE A 338 -17.35 31.94 31.15
CA PHE A 338 -18.37 32.04 32.19
C PHE A 338 -19.09 30.72 32.41
N ALA A 339 -19.30 29.92 31.35
CA ALA A 339 -19.80 28.55 31.46
C ALA A 339 -18.84 27.63 32.22
N LEU A 340 -17.53 27.96 32.26
CA LEU A 340 -16.55 27.30 33.13
C LEU A 340 -16.52 27.86 34.57
N GLY A 341 -17.31 28.89 34.88
CA GLY A 341 -17.35 29.54 36.19
C GLY A 341 -16.20 30.52 36.44
N LEU A 342 -15.47 30.94 35.39
CA LEU A 342 -14.45 31.97 35.54
C LEU A 342 -15.11 33.32 35.86
N ARG A 343 -14.52 34.09 36.77
CA ARG A 343 -14.95 35.47 37.00
C ARG A 343 -14.44 36.34 35.86
N ARG A 344 -15.10 37.48 35.64
CA ARG A 344 -14.75 38.44 34.59
C ARG A 344 -13.26 38.81 34.56
N HIS A 345 -12.70 39.17 35.71
CA HIS A 345 -11.28 39.49 35.83
C HIS A 345 -10.37 38.34 35.37
N ASP A 346 -10.63 37.12 35.84
CA ASP A 346 -9.83 35.93 35.50
C ASP A 346 -9.95 35.57 34.01
N ALA A 347 -11.12 35.80 33.40
CA ALA A 347 -11.35 35.60 31.97
C ALA A 347 -10.60 36.64 31.12
N GLU A 348 -10.63 37.92 31.53
CA GLU A 348 -9.90 39.01 30.86
C GLU A 348 -8.38 38.79 30.91
N GLU A 349 -7.82 38.33 32.04
CA GLU A 349 -6.39 37.94 32.15
C GLU A 349 -6.00 36.81 31.19
N LEU A 350 -6.91 35.87 30.91
CA LEU A 350 -6.72 34.79 29.97
C LEU A 350 -6.95 35.20 28.50
N GLY A 351 -7.22 36.48 28.25
CA GLY A 351 -7.45 37.03 26.92
C GLY A 351 -8.84 36.74 26.36
N ALA A 352 -9.84 36.52 27.23
CA ALA A 352 -11.23 36.40 26.80
C ALA A 352 -11.76 37.74 26.25
N ASP A 353 -12.44 37.69 25.11
CA ASP A 353 -13.21 38.81 24.58
C ASP A 353 -14.71 38.50 24.73
N ASP A 354 -15.42 39.33 25.50
CA ASP A 354 -16.82 39.11 25.89
C ASP A 354 -17.10 37.69 26.44
N GLY A 355 -16.17 37.18 27.26
CA GLY A 355 -16.26 35.83 27.85
C GLY A 355 -15.85 34.69 26.92
N TRP A 356 -15.42 34.96 25.69
CA TRP A 356 -14.96 33.95 24.74
C TRP A 356 -13.44 33.89 24.67
N ILE A 357 -12.87 32.70 24.92
CA ILE A 357 -11.45 32.44 24.75
C ILE A 357 -11.26 31.61 23.47
N GLU A 358 -10.51 32.12 22.51
CA GLU A 358 -10.16 31.35 21.31
C GLU A 358 -9.22 30.20 21.67
N LEU A 359 -9.61 28.99 21.25
CA LEU A 359 -8.81 27.79 21.44
C LEU A 359 -7.89 27.59 20.24
N ALA A 360 -6.61 27.32 20.51
CA ALA A 360 -5.71 26.81 19.49
C ALA A 360 -6.21 25.43 19.02
N LEU A 361 -6.40 25.28 17.71
CA LEU A 361 -6.75 24.01 17.06
C LEU A 361 -5.53 23.50 16.29
N PRO A 362 -4.72 22.58 16.85
CA PRO A 362 -3.57 22.04 16.15
C PRO A 362 -3.97 21.39 14.82
N GLY A 363 -3.28 21.78 13.74
CA GLY A 363 -3.56 21.28 12.39
C GLY A 363 -4.78 21.91 11.71
N ALA A 364 -5.40 22.94 12.29
CA ALA A 364 -6.46 23.73 11.63
C ALA A 364 -5.92 24.76 10.63
N SER A 365 -4.85 24.41 9.91
CA SER A 365 -4.28 25.21 8.83
C SER A 365 -4.06 24.35 7.59
N ALA A 366 -4.16 24.97 6.41
CA ALA A 366 -3.94 24.31 5.15
C ALA A 366 -2.46 23.90 5.02
N PRO A 367 -2.13 22.61 4.86
CA PRO A 367 -0.74 22.14 4.74
C PRO A 367 -0.16 22.39 3.35
N ILE A 368 -1.00 22.72 2.37
CA ILE A 368 -0.63 22.95 0.98
C ILE A 368 -1.53 24.05 0.39
N ASP A 369 -1.05 24.72 -0.65
CA ASP A 369 -1.93 25.46 -1.55
C ASP A 369 -2.84 24.48 -2.29
N GLY A 370 -4.10 24.84 -2.50
CA GLY A 370 -5.04 24.01 -3.25
C GLY A 370 -6.47 24.48 -3.10
N GLU A 371 -7.42 23.59 -3.36
CA GLU A 371 -8.84 23.85 -3.21
C GLU A 371 -9.44 22.90 -2.19
N VAL A 372 -10.11 23.43 -1.16
CA VAL A 372 -10.98 22.63 -0.30
C VAL A 372 -12.17 22.19 -1.14
N ARG A 373 -12.27 20.88 -1.40
CA ARG A 373 -13.33 20.25 -2.20
C ARG A 373 -14.45 19.70 -1.34
N ARG A 374 -14.14 19.34 -0.09
CA ARG A 374 -15.08 18.76 0.85
C ARG A 374 -14.70 19.10 2.27
N VAL A 375 -15.70 19.47 3.07
CA VAL A 375 -15.60 19.55 4.52
C VAL A 375 -16.60 18.56 5.11
N ALA A 376 -16.15 17.74 6.05
CA ALA A 376 -16.99 16.74 6.71
C ALA A 376 -16.84 16.82 8.23
N ARG A 377 -17.96 16.88 8.94
CA ARG A 377 -18.00 16.84 10.40
C ARG A 377 -18.43 15.46 10.85
N GLN A 378 -17.69 14.90 11.81
CA GLN A 378 -18.02 13.60 12.40
C GLN A 378 -17.92 13.70 13.92
N ALA A 379 -19.04 13.42 14.61
CA ALA A 379 -19.04 13.28 16.06
C ALA A 379 -18.10 12.13 16.49
N VAL A 380 -17.35 12.33 17.56
CA VAL A 380 -16.45 11.33 18.13
C VAL A 380 -16.77 11.14 19.59
N ARG A 381 -16.84 9.87 20.02
CA ARG A 381 -16.98 9.51 21.43
C ARG A 381 -15.59 9.44 22.07
N SER A 382 -15.07 10.60 22.48
CA SER A 382 -13.80 10.72 23.21
C SER A 382 -13.96 11.72 24.36
N PRO A 383 -13.34 11.47 25.53
CA PRO A 383 -13.31 12.46 26.61
C PRO A 383 -12.66 13.79 26.18
N ARG A 384 -11.72 13.75 25.23
CA ARG A 384 -10.93 14.92 24.82
C ARG A 384 -11.50 15.67 23.61
N SER A 385 -12.29 15.01 22.77
CA SER A 385 -12.79 15.61 21.53
C SER A 385 -14.22 15.19 21.26
N ARG A 386 -15.10 16.16 20.95
CA ARG A 386 -16.52 15.91 20.65
C ARG A 386 -16.79 15.66 19.18
N GLU A 387 -15.95 16.20 18.30
CA GLU A 387 -16.07 16.00 16.85
C GLU A 387 -14.71 16.10 16.16
N VAL A 388 -14.67 15.63 14.92
CA VAL A 388 -13.54 15.79 14.00
C VAL A 388 -14.05 16.42 12.72
N ILE A 389 -13.40 17.50 12.31
CA ILE A 389 -13.67 18.19 11.06
C ILE A 389 -12.58 17.78 10.09
N THR A 390 -12.98 17.22 8.95
CA THR A 390 -12.06 16.76 7.92
C THR A 390 -12.19 17.64 6.68
N PHE A 391 -11.10 18.30 6.30
CA PHE A 391 -10.98 19.05 5.06
C PHE A 391 -10.26 18.19 4.03
N GLU A 392 -10.85 18.00 2.85
CA GLU A 392 -10.18 17.42 1.69
C GLU A 392 -9.69 18.57 0.80
N ILE A 393 -8.39 18.85 0.89
CA ILE A 393 -7.71 19.86 0.06
C ILE A 393 -7.09 19.14 -1.13
N GLU A 394 -7.45 19.57 -2.32
CA GLU A 394 -6.99 18.98 -3.57
C GLU A 394 -6.17 19.98 -4.37
N ARG A 395 -5.12 19.49 -5.04
CA ARG A 395 -4.42 20.23 -6.09
C ARG A 395 -3.93 19.31 -7.18
N THR A 396 -3.65 19.92 -8.33
CA THR A 396 -3.12 19.23 -9.52
C THR A 396 -1.78 19.83 -9.92
N PRO A 397 -0.69 19.59 -9.16
CA PRO A 397 0.60 20.13 -9.50
C PRO A 397 1.17 19.41 -10.74
N PRO A 398 1.78 20.15 -11.69
CA PRO A 398 2.60 19.54 -12.74
C PRO A 398 3.84 18.88 -12.12
N VAL A 399 4.52 18.04 -12.91
CA VAL A 399 5.84 17.51 -12.55
C VAL A 399 6.82 18.67 -12.37
N ARG A 400 7.70 18.58 -11.37
CA ARG A 400 8.70 19.59 -11.03
C ARG A 400 10.12 19.01 -11.06
N VAL A 401 11.11 19.89 -11.10
CA VAL A 401 12.52 19.51 -10.90
C VAL A 401 12.66 18.78 -9.57
N GLY A 402 13.36 17.64 -9.58
CA GLY A 402 13.51 16.74 -8.43
C GLY A 402 12.54 15.55 -8.41
N ASP A 403 11.43 15.63 -9.15
CA ASP A 403 10.51 14.49 -9.28
C ASP A 403 11.15 13.33 -10.05
N LYS A 404 10.65 12.11 -9.82
CA LYS A 404 11.19 10.88 -10.42
C LYS A 404 10.23 10.31 -11.44
N LEU A 405 10.75 10.06 -12.64
CA LEU A 405 10.02 9.39 -13.71
C LEU A 405 10.66 8.04 -14.01
N SER A 406 9.84 7.10 -14.51
CA SER A 406 10.33 5.78 -14.88
C SER A 406 9.55 5.15 -16.03
N THR A 407 10.22 4.26 -16.76
CA THR A 407 9.61 3.40 -17.78
C THR A 407 9.40 1.97 -17.23
N ARG A 408 8.57 1.19 -17.94
CA ARG A 408 8.31 -0.22 -17.59
C ARG A 408 9.55 -1.13 -17.73
N HIS A 409 10.57 -0.70 -18.46
CA HIS A 409 11.84 -1.41 -18.63
C HIS A 409 12.86 -1.11 -17.52
N GLY A 410 12.45 -0.42 -16.45
CA GLY A 410 13.33 -0.10 -15.34
C GLY A 410 14.31 1.05 -15.60
N ILE A 411 14.07 1.88 -16.62
CA ILE A 411 14.74 3.18 -16.73
C ILE A 411 14.08 4.09 -15.70
N LYS A 412 14.86 4.68 -14.80
CA LYS A 412 14.40 5.62 -13.78
C LYS A 412 15.29 6.86 -13.81
N GLY A 413 14.75 8.03 -13.56
CA GLY A 413 15.58 9.21 -13.45
C GLY A 413 14.89 10.36 -12.73
N VAL A 414 15.71 11.31 -12.30
CA VAL A 414 15.27 12.54 -11.65
C VAL A 414 15.16 13.63 -12.70
N VAL A 415 14.05 14.36 -12.71
CA VAL A 415 13.89 15.55 -13.56
C VAL A 415 14.90 16.59 -13.08
N SER A 416 15.93 16.86 -13.88
CA SER A 416 16.97 17.84 -13.58
C SER A 416 16.63 19.23 -14.13
N ARG A 417 15.89 19.27 -15.23
CA ARG A 417 15.50 20.50 -15.91
C ARG A 417 14.14 20.32 -16.59
N ILE A 418 13.32 21.37 -16.49
CA ILE A 418 12.13 21.55 -17.33
C ILE A 418 12.41 22.71 -18.26
N LEU A 419 12.21 22.53 -19.56
CA LEU A 419 12.47 23.55 -20.59
C LEU A 419 11.18 23.96 -21.29
N PRO A 420 11.10 25.21 -21.78
CA PRO A 420 10.08 25.60 -22.75
C PRO A 420 10.03 24.63 -23.92
N ASP A 421 8.83 24.39 -24.46
CA ASP A 421 8.63 23.42 -25.54
C ASP A 421 9.48 23.75 -26.78
N ASP A 422 9.70 25.03 -27.07
CA ASP A 422 10.50 25.50 -28.21
C ASP A 422 12.02 25.29 -28.06
N ASP A 423 12.50 25.15 -26.82
CA ASP A 423 13.91 24.89 -26.52
C ASP A 423 14.23 23.39 -26.59
N MET A 424 13.22 22.52 -26.69
CA MET A 424 13.41 21.08 -26.81
C MET A 424 13.88 20.70 -28.21
N PRO A 425 14.89 19.82 -28.34
CA PRO A 425 15.44 19.43 -29.64
C PRO A 425 14.44 18.63 -30.46
N LEU A 426 14.56 18.72 -31.79
CA LEU A 426 13.86 17.84 -32.70
C LEU A 426 14.39 16.40 -32.56
N ALA A 427 13.48 15.46 -32.39
CA ALA A 427 13.73 14.02 -32.43
C ALA A 427 12.96 13.44 -33.62
N GLY A 428 13.58 13.46 -34.80
CA GLY A 428 12.89 13.21 -36.07
C GLY A 428 12.03 14.41 -36.47
N GLU A 429 10.75 14.17 -36.80
CA GLU A 429 9.81 15.22 -37.24
C GLU A 429 9.11 15.97 -36.10
N ARG A 430 9.33 15.56 -34.84
CA ARG A 430 8.66 16.13 -33.66
C ARG A 430 9.67 16.55 -32.61
N ARG A 431 9.36 17.60 -31.84
CA ARG A 431 10.17 17.98 -30.68
C ARG A 431 10.10 16.91 -29.59
N ALA A 432 11.24 16.63 -28.96
CA ALA A 432 11.30 15.74 -27.81
C ALA A 432 10.48 16.29 -26.65
N GLU A 433 9.68 15.44 -26.02
CA GLU A 433 8.96 15.77 -24.79
C GLU A 433 9.76 15.37 -23.55
N ILE A 434 10.61 14.35 -23.69
CA ILE A 434 11.50 13.85 -22.63
C ILE A 434 12.83 13.43 -23.23
N ILE A 435 13.93 13.74 -22.54
CA ILE A 435 15.29 13.36 -22.96
C ILE A 435 15.95 12.51 -21.88
N PHE A 436 16.36 11.30 -22.25
CA PHE A 436 17.17 10.41 -21.44
C PHE A 436 18.64 10.48 -21.88
N GLY A 437 19.57 10.35 -20.92
CA GLY A 437 21.01 10.27 -21.24
C GLY A 437 21.36 9.01 -22.04
N ALA A 438 22.10 9.15 -23.14
CA ALA A 438 22.45 8.05 -24.04
C ALA A 438 23.30 6.94 -23.38
N ALA A 439 24.16 7.30 -22.41
CA ALA A 439 25.00 6.34 -21.68
C ALA A 439 24.20 5.28 -20.88
N ARG A 440 22.91 5.54 -20.64
CA ARG A 440 22.03 4.63 -19.90
C ARG A 440 21.75 3.33 -20.63
N TRP A 441 21.70 3.36 -21.97
CA TRP A 441 21.36 2.17 -22.77
C TRP A 441 22.54 1.19 -22.87
N GLY A 442 23.76 1.70 -23.07
CA GLY A 442 24.97 0.88 -23.25
C GLY A 442 25.47 0.18 -21.98
N SER A 443 25.12 0.70 -20.79
CA SER A 443 25.48 0.12 -19.50
C SER A 443 24.41 -0.84 -18.95
N SER A 444 23.14 -0.65 -19.31
CA SER A 444 22.02 -1.47 -18.84
C SER A 444 21.86 -2.81 -19.57
N ALA A 445 22.34 -2.89 -20.82
CA ALA A 445 22.15 -4.04 -21.70
C ALA A 445 23.27 -5.10 -21.63
N ARG A 446 24.33 -4.89 -20.84
CA ARG A 446 25.41 -5.89 -20.75
C ARG A 446 24.95 -7.05 -19.85
N PRO A 447 24.74 -8.27 -20.39
CA PRO A 447 24.74 -9.45 -19.53
C PRO A 447 26.07 -9.47 -18.78
N HIS A 448 26.04 -9.79 -17.48
CA HIS A 448 27.27 -10.05 -16.74
C HIS A 448 28.09 -11.04 -17.55
N ARG A 449 29.26 -10.62 -18.00
CA ARG A 449 30.25 -11.50 -18.60
C ARG A 449 30.44 -12.61 -17.58
N ALA A 450 30.01 -13.83 -17.91
CA ALA A 450 30.22 -14.99 -17.06
C ALA A 450 31.66 -14.92 -16.57
N GLN A 451 31.85 -14.88 -15.24
CA GLN A 451 33.18 -15.01 -14.68
C GLN A 451 33.75 -16.26 -15.33
N ARG A 452 34.82 -16.09 -16.13
CA ARG A 452 35.54 -17.24 -16.67
C ARG A 452 35.81 -18.14 -15.46
N PRO A 453 35.49 -19.44 -15.51
CA PRO A 453 35.90 -20.33 -14.44
C PRO A 453 37.39 -20.10 -14.27
N GLN A 454 37.82 -19.82 -13.03
CA GLN A 454 39.24 -19.74 -12.71
C GLN A 454 39.84 -21.04 -13.22
N SER A 455 40.61 -20.95 -14.32
CA SER A 455 41.34 -22.08 -14.84
C SER A 455 42.18 -22.61 -13.70
N SER A 456 41.91 -23.85 -13.31
CA SER A 456 42.80 -24.62 -12.47
C SER A 456 44.22 -24.46 -13.03
N ARG A 457 45.14 -24.09 -12.14
CA ARG A 457 46.57 -24.03 -12.43
C ARG A 457 46.98 -25.34 -13.12
N ALA A 458 47.30 -25.28 -14.40
CA ALA A 458 48.14 -26.29 -15.02
C ALA A 458 49.55 -26.13 -14.42
N PRO A 459 50.22 -27.23 -14.03
CA PRO A 459 51.55 -27.13 -13.46
C PRO A 459 52.51 -26.68 -14.55
N GLU A 460 53.31 -25.67 -14.24
CA GLU A 460 54.50 -25.31 -15.00
C GLU A 460 55.34 -26.57 -15.23
N ARG A 461 55.52 -26.95 -16.49
CA ARG A 461 56.65 -27.78 -16.89
C ARG A 461 57.54 -26.95 -17.80
N SER A 462 58.67 -26.60 -17.23
CA SER A 462 59.91 -26.23 -17.89
C SER A 462 60.21 -27.14 -19.09
N LEU A 463 60.43 -26.54 -20.25
CA LEU A 463 61.68 -26.59 -21.03
C LEU A 463 61.62 -25.52 -22.13
#